data_AF-V4A0G4-F1
#
_entry.id   AF-V4A0G4-F1
#
_cell.length_a   1.000
_cell.length_b   1.000
_cell.length_c   1.000
_cell.angle_alpha   90.00
_cell.angle_beta   90.00
_cell.angle_gamma   90.00
#
_symmetry.space_group_name_H-M   'P 1'
#
loop_
_entity.id
_entity.type
_entity.pdbx_description
1 polymer ?
#
loop_
_entity_poly.entity_id
_entity_poly.type
_entity_poly.pdbx_seq_one_letter_code
_entity_poly.pdbx_strand_id
1 'polypeptide(L)'
;MRNGIRVVQQVCLCPFKFFHKIRLMWLKSKLTSSINAFGSLSRSRKVIVAVLLLLILVYYLGASLFGHGGTTKRPNLSNGCLDEKVQTFFKQSLNYDAFINHNPLEEDEKPYPAYTGNGHLAAAFGTENGLFIRLNRALALPVNFYPVVNMNIDQSFVLDIKSGIVHKFQSFKQSWHCVQVESSLYAHRSRPSVLVQDISISNPTGDPVTVDFDQIGASGWTGAQTKTLQLRNGNEGVYNYRLSTGIVLVPDHPDLVVGAAIATRVITDTTLVIKPNSKHKQHIVTVVHYTKGMTKAEAESNIPELTKKVKKDMEEVMNINEKLLLREHVKVWEQLWKTGFSISDSKAQKAINGGKINTTIYYVLCNVPAPLHEITTTKQQRNEILKVLYYPDTCYAGHSTLQAETLWMDVVDEDHIARVVTTWMITLEKQGCSGIVQSGAEGVLQAMVLSFGALEFKNQHLELKRHPKELHRDIFFHRINYGNNTHVNISVIVGEDNKANLYVSLDRNDKPYYACDAGCVDAPIQLR
;
A
#
# COMPACT_ATOMS: atom_id res chain seq x y z
N MET A 1 33.94 50.59 -32.09
CA MET A 1 33.72 51.55 -33.19
C MET A 1 32.21 51.74 -33.29
N ARG A 2 31.65 52.89 -32.88
CA ARG A 2 31.23 54.01 -33.77
C ARG A 2 30.28 53.51 -34.87
N ASN A 3 29.03 53.93 -35.07
CA ASN A 3 28.21 55.11 -34.73
C ASN A 3 26.73 54.62 -34.85
N GLY A 4 25.68 55.17 -34.22
CA GLY A 4 25.28 56.57 -34.11
C GLY A 4 24.66 57.05 -35.43
N ILE A 5 23.33 57.22 -35.50
CA ILE A 5 22.62 58.28 -36.23
C ILE A 5 21.24 58.46 -35.58
N ARG A 6 20.83 59.73 -35.56
CA ARG A 6 19.81 60.41 -34.79
C ARG A 6 18.94 61.20 -35.80
N VAL A 7 17.78 61.71 -35.35
CA VAL A 7 16.99 62.83 -35.95
C VAL A 7 15.99 62.36 -37.06
N VAL A 8 14.71 62.76 -37.20
CA VAL A 8 13.82 63.90 -36.82
C VAL A 8 12.39 63.32 -36.64
N GLN A 9 11.66 63.49 -35.55
CA GLN A 9 10.70 64.57 -35.21
C GLN A 9 9.47 64.76 -36.15
N GLN A 10 8.29 64.77 -35.51
CA GLN A 10 7.04 65.49 -35.80
C GLN A 10 5.75 64.71 -36.20
N VAL A 11 4.85 64.71 -35.20
CA VAL A 11 3.42 65.08 -35.26
C VAL A 11 2.43 64.09 -35.88
N CYS A 12 1.62 63.47 -35.02
CA CYS A 12 0.15 63.62 -35.03
C CYS A 12 -0.47 63.06 -33.74
N LEU A 13 -0.86 63.97 -32.85
CA LEU A 13 -1.72 63.74 -31.69
C LEU A 13 -3.17 64.05 -32.09
N CYS A 14 -4.10 63.09 -31.93
CA CYS A 14 -5.52 63.25 -31.57
C CYS A 14 -6.29 61.92 -31.77
N PRO A 15 -7.45 61.66 -31.10
CA PRO A 15 -7.76 61.86 -29.69
C PRO A 15 -8.56 60.67 -29.08
N PHE A 16 -8.00 59.95 -28.09
CA PHE A 16 -8.71 58.91 -27.32
C PHE A 16 -9.35 59.44 -26.01
N LYS A 17 -9.80 60.70 -26.00
CA LYS A 17 -10.41 61.36 -24.81
C LYS A 17 -11.93 61.54 -24.88
N PHE A 18 -12.60 61.07 -25.92
CA PHE A 18 -14.03 61.32 -26.10
C PHE A 18 -14.96 60.27 -25.44
N PHE A 19 -14.52 59.01 -25.27
CA PHE A 19 -15.37 57.93 -24.75
C PHE A 19 -15.50 57.86 -23.22
N HIS A 20 -14.55 58.40 -22.44
CA HIS A 20 -14.62 58.30 -20.97
C HIS A 20 -15.53 59.37 -20.32
N LYS A 21 -15.70 60.54 -20.94
CA LYS A 21 -16.57 61.61 -20.44
C LYS A 21 -18.06 61.27 -20.55
N ILE A 22 -18.47 60.52 -21.58
CA ILE A 22 -19.89 60.19 -21.84
C ILE A 22 -20.43 59.23 -20.76
N ARG A 23 -19.66 58.22 -20.32
CA ARG A 23 -20.07 57.31 -19.22
C ARG A 23 -20.13 58.01 -17.86
N LEU A 24 -19.22 58.96 -17.58
CA LEU A 24 -19.22 59.69 -16.30
C LEU A 24 -20.38 60.71 -16.23
N MET A 25 -20.73 61.35 -17.34
CA MET A 25 -21.88 62.26 -17.43
C MET A 25 -23.21 61.51 -17.33
N TRP A 26 -23.32 60.30 -17.90
CA TRP A 26 -24.52 59.46 -17.80
C TRP A 26 -24.77 58.95 -16.37
N LEU A 27 -23.71 58.52 -15.67
CA LEU A 27 -23.81 58.11 -14.27
C LEU A 27 -24.12 59.28 -13.34
N LYS A 28 -23.51 60.46 -13.55
CA LYS A 28 -23.87 61.67 -12.82
C LYS A 28 -25.34 62.05 -13.06
N SER A 29 -25.80 62.07 -14.31
CA SER A 29 -27.19 62.35 -14.66
C SER A 29 -28.19 61.40 -13.98
N LYS A 30 -27.90 60.09 -13.96
CA LYS A 30 -28.74 59.12 -13.24
C LYS A 30 -28.70 59.29 -11.72
N LEU A 31 -27.55 59.65 -11.15
CA LEU A 31 -27.43 59.91 -9.71
C LEU A 31 -28.23 61.16 -9.32
N THR A 32 -28.12 62.26 -10.07
CA THR A 32 -28.88 63.49 -9.80
C THR A 32 -30.39 63.29 -10.01
N SER A 33 -30.78 62.52 -11.04
CA SER A 33 -32.18 62.11 -11.26
C SER A 33 -32.73 61.27 -10.10
N SER A 34 -31.92 60.35 -9.57
CA SER A 34 -32.33 59.50 -8.42
C SER A 34 -32.42 60.29 -7.12
N ILE A 35 -31.53 61.27 -6.91
CA ILE A 35 -31.56 62.17 -5.73
C ILE A 35 -32.76 63.11 -5.80
N ASN A 36 -33.10 63.63 -6.98
CA ASN A 36 -34.28 64.47 -7.18
C ASN A 36 -35.58 63.67 -7.00
N ALA A 37 -35.62 62.42 -7.47
CA ALA A 37 -36.73 61.49 -7.22
C ALA A 37 -36.85 61.14 -5.72
N PHE A 38 -35.72 61.01 -5.01
CA PHE A 38 -35.71 60.87 -3.55
C PHE A 38 -36.29 62.11 -2.86
N GLY A 39 -35.98 63.30 -3.37
CA GLY A 39 -36.49 64.59 -2.88
C GLY A 39 -38.01 64.74 -2.97
N SER A 40 -38.66 64.18 -4.01
CA SER A 40 -40.11 64.32 -4.24
C SER A 40 -40.98 63.31 -3.46
N LEU A 41 -40.38 62.38 -2.71
CA LEU A 41 -41.11 61.40 -1.90
C LEU A 41 -41.61 62.01 -0.59
N SER A 42 -42.80 61.58 -0.14
CA SER A 42 -43.36 61.96 1.16
C SER A 42 -42.47 61.48 2.32
N ARG A 43 -42.52 62.17 3.47
CA ARG A 43 -41.67 61.87 4.65
C ARG A 43 -41.71 60.39 5.05
N SER A 44 -42.88 59.75 5.02
CA SER A 44 -43.05 58.33 5.34
C SER A 44 -42.34 57.40 4.36
N ARG A 45 -42.36 57.71 3.05
CA ARG A 45 -41.69 56.90 2.03
C ARG A 45 -40.17 57.06 2.05
N LYS A 46 -39.66 58.24 2.41
CA LYS A 46 -38.22 58.48 2.61
C LYS A 46 -37.65 57.63 3.75
N VAL A 47 -38.40 57.50 4.85
CA VAL A 47 -38.02 56.65 5.99
C VAL A 47 -37.97 55.18 5.56
N ILE A 48 -38.96 54.69 4.81
CA ILE A 48 -38.98 53.30 4.34
C ILE A 48 -37.78 52.97 3.45
N VAL A 49 -37.43 53.85 2.50
CA VAL A 49 -36.28 53.63 1.62
C VAL A 49 -34.95 53.71 2.39
N ALA A 50 -34.84 54.60 3.38
CA ALA A 50 -33.68 54.68 4.24
C ALA A 50 -33.53 53.40 5.11
N VAL A 51 -34.63 52.88 5.64
CA VAL A 51 -34.64 51.62 6.41
C VAL A 51 -34.28 50.43 5.52
N LEU A 52 -34.78 50.37 4.28
CA LEU A 52 -34.41 49.32 3.32
C LEU A 52 -32.93 49.36 2.96
N LEU A 53 -32.37 50.55 2.71
CA LEU A 53 -30.94 50.71 2.46
C LEU A 53 -30.10 50.31 3.69
N LEU A 54 -30.56 50.65 4.90
CA LEU A 54 -29.92 50.24 6.14
C LEU A 54 -29.97 48.71 6.32
N LEU A 55 -31.09 48.06 6.02
CA LEU A 55 -31.24 46.60 6.08
C LEU A 55 -30.34 45.89 5.06
N ILE A 56 -30.23 46.41 3.84
CA ILE A 56 -29.29 45.89 2.83
C ILE A 56 -27.85 46.04 3.32
N LEU A 57 -27.52 47.19 3.91
CA LEU A 57 -26.18 47.47 4.43
C LEU A 57 -25.86 46.57 5.63
N VAL A 58 -26.81 46.32 6.53
CA VAL A 58 -26.68 45.36 7.64
C VAL A 58 -26.62 43.92 7.14
N TYR A 59 -27.34 43.55 6.08
CA TYR A 59 -27.25 42.21 5.49
C TYR A 59 -25.87 41.96 4.87
N TYR A 60 -25.32 42.93 4.14
CA TYR A 60 -24.02 42.79 3.48
C TYR A 60 -22.81 43.01 4.42
N LEU A 61 -22.92 43.88 5.43
CA LEU A 61 -21.82 44.17 6.36
C LEU A 61 -21.95 43.45 7.71
N GLY A 62 -23.15 43.04 8.10
CA GLY A 62 -23.43 42.37 9.38
C GLY A 62 -22.77 41.00 9.48
N ALA A 63 -22.61 40.29 8.36
CA ALA A 63 -21.82 39.06 8.31
C ALA A 63 -20.33 39.29 8.68
N SER A 64 -19.81 40.51 8.46
CA SER A 64 -18.43 40.86 8.83
C SER A 64 -18.28 41.44 10.24
N LEU A 65 -19.33 42.07 10.78
CA LEU A 65 -19.30 42.77 12.07
C LEU A 65 -19.78 41.92 13.26
N PHE A 66 -20.63 40.89 13.03
CA PHE A 66 -21.20 40.03 14.09
C PHE A 66 -20.72 38.58 14.05
N GLY A 67 -19.64 38.29 13.32
CA GLY A 67 -18.96 36.99 13.37
C GLY A 67 -18.17 36.81 14.66
N HIS A 68 -18.85 36.64 15.81
CA HIS A 68 -18.25 36.20 17.07
C HIS A 68 -19.11 35.13 17.73
N GLY A 69 -18.58 33.91 17.77
CA GLY A 69 -19.02 32.84 18.67
C GLY A 69 -19.50 31.56 17.98
N GLY A 70 -18.63 30.56 17.92
CA GLY A 70 -19.06 29.15 17.83
C GLY A 70 -18.49 28.35 16.68
N THR A 71 -17.47 27.54 16.99
CA THR A 71 -16.82 26.53 16.15
C THR A 71 -15.93 27.07 15.03
N THR A 72 -14.66 27.22 15.37
CA THR A 72 -13.56 27.05 14.41
C THR A 72 -13.60 25.63 13.85
N LYS A 73 -14.48 25.35 12.89
CA LYS A 73 -14.09 24.42 11.82
C LYS A 73 -13.08 25.17 10.98
N ARG A 74 -11.79 25.02 11.33
CA ARG A 74 -10.73 25.28 10.36
C ARG A 74 -11.09 24.46 9.11
N PRO A 75 -11.18 25.05 7.91
CA PRO A 75 -10.97 24.23 6.73
C PRO A 75 -9.53 23.73 6.83
N ASN A 76 -9.34 22.41 6.94
CA ASN A 76 -8.01 21.80 6.89
C ASN A 76 -7.41 22.07 5.49
N LEU A 77 -6.68 23.18 5.36
CA LEU A 77 -5.91 23.55 4.17
C LEU A 77 -4.64 22.67 3.98
N SER A 78 -4.52 21.58 4.74
CA SER A 78 -3.47 20.56 4.65
C SER A 78 -3.73 19.55 3.52
N ASN A 79 -5.01 19.30 3.17
CA ASN A 79 -5.40 18.26 2.22
C ASN A 79 -4.77 18.47 0.83
N GLY A 80 -4.82 19.69 0.28
CA GLY A 80 -4.28 19.94 -1.06
C GLY A 80 -2.77 19.67 -1.25
N CYS A 81 -1.96 19.72 -0.18
CA CYS A 81 -0.53 19.41 -0.24
C CYS A 81 -0.24 17.91 -0.28
N LEU A 82 -1.09 17.14 0.41
CA LEU A 82 -0.98 15.70 0.56
C LEU A 82 -1.60 14.97 -0.63
N ASP A 83 -2.72 15.51 -1.14
CA ASP A 83 -3.48 14.95 -2.26
C ASP A 83 -2.61 14.79 -3.52
N GLU A 84 -1.71 15.73 -3.84
CA GLU A 84 -0.91 15.67 -5.08
C GLU A 84 -0.10 14.36 -5.21
N LYS A 85 0.47 13.87 -4.10
CA LYS A 85 1.26 12.63 -4.10
C LYS A 85 0.37 11.39 -4.07
N VAL A 86 -0.66 11.43 -3.26
CA VAL A 86 -1.65 10.33 -3.16
C VAL A 86 -2.37 10.12 -4.50
N GLN A 87 -2.65 11.20 -5.24
CA GLN A 87 -3.26 11.18 -6.57
C GLN A 87 -2.45 10.35 -7.59
N THR A 88 -1.13 10.20 -7.41
CA THR A 88 -0.32 9.34 -8.28
C THR A 88 -0.70 7.86 -8.22
N PHE A 89 -1.42 7.45 -7.16
CA PHE A 89 -1.94 6.09 -6.98
C PHE A 89 -3.43 5.95 -7.31
N PHE A 90 -4.10 7.03 -7.73
CA PHE A 90 -5.54 7.01 -8.00
C PHE A 90 -5.91 5.99 -9.08
N LYS A 91 -5.12 5.90 -10.16
CA LYS A 91 -5.35 4.92 -11.23
C LYS A 91 -5.18 3.47 -10.73
N GLN A 92 -4.17 3.22 -9.89
CA GLN A 92 -3.97 1.92 -9.25
C GLN A 92 -5.13 1.58 -8.30
N SER A 93 -5.64 2.57 -7.57
CA SER A 93 -6.78 2.42 -6.68
C SER A 93 -8.05 1.98 -7.43
N LEU A 94 -8.34 2.62 -8.57
CA LEU A 94 -9.49 2.24 -9.42
C LEU A 94 -9.40 0.80 -9.95
N ASN A 95 -8.18 0.27 -10.13
CA ASN A 95 -7.95 -1.10 -10.59
C ASN A 95 -7.81 -2.13 -9.45
N TYR A 96 -8.01 -1.72 -8.19
CA TYR A 96 -7.75 -2.54 -7.01
C TYR A 96 -6.30 -3.03 -6.90
N ASP A 97 -5.35 -2.26 -7.44
CA ASP A 97 -3.89 -2.50 -7.37
C ASP A 97 -3.24 -1.73 -6.20
N ALA A 98 -3.92 -0.72 -5.66
CA ALA A 98 -3.48 0.02 -4.47
C ALA A 98 -4.69 0.46 -3.63
N PHE A 99 -4.49 0.75 -2.34
CA PHE A 99 -5.55 1.23 -1.45
C PHE A 99 -5.08 2.44 -0.68
N ILE A 100 -5.91 3.47 -0.65
CA ILE A 100 -5.59 4.76 -0.06
C ILE A 100 -6.42 4.89 1.22
N ASN A 101 -5.77 5.30 2.31
CA ASN A 101 -6.43 5.65 3.56
C ASN A 101 -6.02 7.09 3.94
N HIS A 102 -6.97 8.02 3.87
CA HIS A 102 -6.77 9.36 4.39
C HIS A 102 -6.95 9.41 5.90
N ASN A 103 -6.39 10.45 6.53
CA ASN A 103 -6.64 10.76 7.93
C ASN A 103 -7.22 12.18 8.07
N PRO A 104 -8.52 12.34 8.39
CA PRO A 104 -9.52 11.30 8.63
C PRO A 104 -9.93 10.56 7.33
N LEU A 105 -10.46 9.34 7.48
CA LEU A 105 -10.96 8.52 6.37
C LEU A 105 -12.10 9.24 5.62
N GLU A 106 -12.11 9.12 4.29
CA GLU A 106 -13.22 9.59 3.46
C GLU A 106 -14.41 8.59 3.46
N GLU A 107 -15.62 9.03 3.09
CA GLU A 107 -16.86 8.23 3.23
C GLU A 107 -16.84 6.91 2.46
N ASP A 108 -16.14 6.86 1.32
CA ASP A 108 -16.03 5.67 0.46
C ASP A 108 -14.78 4.81 0.74
N GLU A 109 -13.94 5.23 1.69
CA GLU A 109 -12.68 4.54 1.99
C GLU A 109 -12.85 3.41 3.00
N LYS A 110 -12.13 2.31 2.74
CA LYS A 110 -12.02 1.19 3.67
C LYS A 110 -10.64 1.20 4.31
N PRO A 111 -10.54 1.21 5.65
CA PRO A 111 -9.26 1.24 6.33
C PRO A 111 -8.56 -0.12 6.19
N TYR A 112 -7.61 -0.21 5.27
CA TYR A 112 -6.73 -1.37 5.15
C TYR A 112 -5.44 -1.12 5.93
N PRO A 113 -5.05 -1.99 6.90
CA PRO A 113 -3.82 -1.80 7.65
C PRO A 113 -2.59 -1.62 6.75
N ALA A 114 -1.75 -0.65 7.10
CA ALA A 114 -0.54 -0.28 6.37
C ALA A 114 0.60 -1.30 6.63
N TYR A 115 0.35 -2.56 6.28
CA TYR A 115 1.12 -3.74 6.67
C TYR A 115 1.91 -4.34 5.49
N THR A 116 3.15 -4.77 5.75
CA THR A 116 4.01 -5.50 4.80
C THR A 116 4.68 -6.69 5.48
N GLY A 117 4.91 -7.76 4.73
CA GLY A 117 5.59 -8.96 5.21
C GLY A 117 6.16 -9.80 4.07
N ASN A 118 7.11 -10.67 4.41
CA ASN A 118 7.76 -11.59 3.46
C ASN A 118 7.62 -13.07 3.85
N GLY A 119 6.79 -13.37 4.85
CA GLY A 119 6.59 -14.71 5.41
C GLY A 119 7.50 -15.10 6.57
N HIS A 120 8.57 -14.33 6.81
CA HIS A 120 9.51 -14.50 7.93
C HIS A 120 9.37 -13.36 8.95
N LEU A 121 9.25 -12.13 8.47
CA LEU A 121 9.01 -10.94 9.27
C LEU A 121 7.96 -10.04 8.64
N ALA A 122 7.30 -9.25 9.49
CA ALA A 122 6.39 -8.19 9.08
C ALA A 122 6.51 -6.95 9.96
N ALA A 123 6.10 -5.83 9.39
CA ALA A 123 5.96 -4.56 10.09
C ALA A 123 4.82 -3.77 9.46
N ALA A 124 4.26 -2.83 10.21
CA ALA A 124 3.25 -1.91 9.73
C ALA A 124 3.54 -0.49 10.18
N PHE A 125 3.06 0.50 9.43
CA PHE A 125 3.02 1.87 9.93
C PHE A 125 1.94 2.01 10.99
N GLY A 126 2.22 2.77 12.05
CA GLY A 126 1.25 3.04 13.12
C GLY A 126 1.02 1.88 14.11
N THR A 127 1.82 0.81 14.02
CA THR A 127 1.70 -0.34 14.92
C THR A 127 2.21 -0.03 16.34
N GLU A 128 1.48 -0.52 17.35
CA GLU A 128 1.87 -0.45 18.75
C GLU A 128 2.64 -1.71 19.20
N ASN A 129 2.64 -2.77 18.38
CA ASN A 129 3.14 -4.10 18.73
C ASN A 129 4.55 -4.40 18.20
N GLY A 130 5.21 -3.41 17.57
CA GLY A 130 6.55 -3.55 17.02
C GLY A 130 6.58 -4.34 15.71
N LEU A 131 7.56 -5.23 15.56
CA LEU A 131 7.67 -6.12 14.41
C LEU A 131 7.11 -7.50 14.74
N PHE A 132 6.67 -8.22 13.71
CA PHE A 132 6.14 -9.57 13.87
C PHE A 132 7.07 -10.59 13.23
N ILE A 133 7.29 -11.71 13.90
CA ILE A 133 8.01 -12.87 13.36
C ILE A 133 7.07 -14.07 13.20
N ARG A 134 7.50 -15.03 12.39
CA ARG A 134 6.71 -16.21 12.09
C ARG A 134 6.49 -17.09 13.33
N LEU A 135 5.22 -17.36 13.61
CA LEU A 135 4.78 -18.37 14.56
C LEU A 135 3.75 -19.27 13.87
N ASN A 136 4.09 -20.55 13.73
CA ASN A 136 3.27 -21.55 13.04
C ASN A 136 2.95 -21.15 11.59
N ARG A 137 1.69 -20.77 11.31
CA ARG A 137 1.14 -20.53 9.96
C ARG A 137 1.16 -19.05 9.54
N ALA A 138 1.36 -18.12 10.48
CA ALA A 138 1.30 -16.69 10.23
C ALA A 138 2.43 -15.92 10.95
N LEU A 139 2.57 -14.64 10.63
CA LEU A 139 3.43 -13.68 11.33
C LEU A 139 2.64 -13.14 12.52
N ALA A 140 2.58 -13.94 13.59
CA ALA A 140 1.70 -13.71 14.73
C ALA A 140 2.43 -13.45 16.05
N LEU A 141 3.76 -13.62 16.08
CA LEU A 141 4.54 -13.40 17.30
C LEU A 141 5.10 -11.97 17.31
N PRO A 142 4.57 -11.06 18.14
CA PRO A 142 5.13 -9.72 18.27
C PRO A 142 6.50 -9.78 18.94
N VAL A 143 7.42 -9.02 18.40
CA VAL A 143 8.69 -8.65 19.01
C VAL A 143 8.59 -7.16 19.26
N ASN A 144 8.64 -6.74 20.53
CA ASN A 144 8.52 -5.34 20.97
C ASN A 144 9.75 -4.48 20.59
N PHE A 145 10.27 -4.69 19.39
CA PHE A 145 11.25 -3.89 18.69
C PHE A 145 10.49 -3.10 17.62
N TYR A 146 10.68 -1.78 17.61
CA TYR A 146 9.99 -0.86 16.71
C TYR A 146 10.97 -0.39 15.62
N PRO A 147 10.94 -1.02 14.42
CA PRO A 147 11.91 -0.72 13.36
C PRO A 147 11.56 0.53 12.55
N VAL A 148 10.29 0.93 12.56
CA VAL A 148 9.77 2.03 11.75
C VAL A 148 10.09 3.35 12.40
N VAL A 149 10.79 4.21 11.66
CA VAL A 149 11.09 5.58 12.05
C VAL A 149 9.87 6.47 11.77
N ASN A 150 9.45 7.21 12.80
CA ASN A 150 8.25 8.03 12.77
C ASN A 150 8.55 9.53 12.86
N MET A 151 7.59 10.32 12.38
CA MET A 151 7.56 11.79 12.43
C MET A 151 6.15 12.22 12.82
N ASN A 152 6.02 13.16 13.75
CA ASN A 152 4.73 13.64 14.27
C ASN A 152 4.11 14.72 13.35
N ILE A 153 3.56 14.29 12.21
CA ILE A 153 2.94 15.16 11.20
C ILE A 153 1.69 14.44 10.67
N ASP A 154 0.68 15.16 10.17
CA ASP A 154 -0.49 14.62 9.43
C ASP A 154 -0.08 13.57 8.39
N GLN A 155 -0.86 12.49 8.26
CA GLN A 155 -0.46 11.28 7.55
C GLN A 155 -1.59 10.73 6.68
N SER A 156 -1.22 10.24 5.51
CA SER A 156 -2.06 9.31 4.74
C SER A 156 -1.23 8.10 4.33
N PHE A 157 -1.91 6.97 4.20
CA PHE A 157 -1.28 5.70 3.86
C PHE A 157 -1.73 5.25 2.49
N VAL A 158 -0.80 4.66 1.73
CA VAL A 158 -1.11 3.95 0.50
C VAL A 158 -0.53 2.55 0.59
N LEU A 159 -1.39 1.55 0.46
CA LEU A 159 -1.03 0.15 0.37
C LEU A 159 -0.93 -0.22 -1.11
N ASP A 160 0.28 -0.24 -1.68
CA ASP A 160 0.53 -0.72 -3.04
C ASP A 160 0.77 -2.24 -3.00
N ILE A 161 -0.31 -3.00 -3.18
CA ILE A 161 -0.28 -4.45 -3.11
C ILE A 161 0.45 -5.09 -4.29
N LYS A 162 0.55 -4.37 -5.42
CA LYS A 162 1.16 -4.87 -6.64
C LYS A 162 2.67 -4.89 -6.55
N SER A 163 3.26 -3.84 -5.96
CA SER A 163 4.69 -3.77 -5.68
C SER A 163 5.06 -4.37 -4.33
N GLY A 164 4.09 -4.49 -3.41
CA GLY A 164 4.26 -5.00 -2.06
C GLY A 164 4.86 -3.99 -1.09
N ILE A 165 4.65 -2.71 -1.37
CA ILE A 165 5.23 -1.58 -0.66
C ILE A 165 4.10 -0.80 0.00
N VAL A 166 4.34 -0.40 1.24
CA VAL A 166 3.45 0.51 1.96
C VAL A 166 4.08 1.89 1.95
N HIS A 167 3.31 2.90 1.57
CA HIS A 167 3.72 4.29 1.56
C HIS A 167 2.99 5.06 2.67
N LYS A 168 3.72 5.92 3.36
CA LYS A 168 3.22 6.92 4.29
C LYS A 168 3.60 8.30 3.73
N PHE A 169 2.58 9.08 3.37
CA PHE A 169 2.75 10.45 2.91
C PHE A 169 2.41 11.40 4.04
N GLN A 170 3.31 12.33 4.31
CA GLN A 170 3.13 13.37 5.29
C GLN A 170 3.45 14.69 4.62
N SER A 171 2.67 15.73 4.91
CA SER A 171 2.94 17.05 4.37
C SER A 171 2.60 18.11 5.40
N PHE A 172 3.35 19.20 5.36
CA PHE A 172 3.03 20.39 6.15
C PHE A 172 3.31 21.62 5.32
N LYS A 173 2.46 22.63 5.51
CA LYS A 173 2.55 23.88 4.78
C LYS A 173 3.46 24.85 5.52
N GLN A 174 4.46 25.38 4.81
CA GLN A 174 5.28 26.48 5.28
C GLN A 174 5.14 27.64 4.28
N SER A 175 4.53 28.73 4.73
CA SER A 175 4.17 29.88 3.89
C SER A 175 3.24 29.47 2.73
N TRP A 176 3.75 29.43 1.49
CA TRP A 176 2.99 29.06 0.28
C TRP A 176 3.39 27.71 -0.31
N HIS A 177 4.43 27.08 0.22
CA HIS A 177 4.97 25.84 -0.30
C HIS A 177 4.67 24.68 0.67
N CYS A 178 4.52 23.48 0.10
CA CYS A 178 4.29 22.25 0.85
C CYS A 178 5.62 21.51 1.01
N VAL A 179 6.06 21.29 2.26
CA VAL A 179 7.14 20.35 2.53
C VAL A 179 6.52 18.96 2.53
N GLN A 180 7.10 18.07 1.73
CA GLN A 180 6.59 16.71 1.54
C GLN A 180 7.58 15.71 2.13
N VAL A 181 7.04 14.76 2.90
CA VAL A 181 7.78 13.61 3.39
C VAL A 181 7.10 12.33 2.90
N GLU A 182 7.86 11.53 2.19
CA GLU A 182 7.45 10.22 1.71
C GLU A 182 8.27 9.16 2.46
N SER A 183 7.59 8.28 3.17
CA SER A 183 8.19 7.09 3.76
C SER A 183 7.64 5.86 3.03
N SER A 184 8.50 4.96 2.58
CA SER A 184 8.11 3.66 2.06
C SER A 184 8.67 2.56 2.94
N LEU A 185 7.91 1.47 3.11
CA LEU A 185 8.25 0.32 3.95
C LEU A 185 7.95 -0.96 3.19
N TYR A 186 8.92 -1.87 3.15
CA TYR A 186 8.74 -3.19 2.55
C TYR A 186 9.60 -4.26 3.23
N ALA A 187 9.03 -5.45 3.40
CA ALA A 187 9.78 -6.65 3.79
C ALA A 187 10.35 -7.33 2.54
N HIS A 188 11.67 -7.48 2.45
CA HIS A 188 12.31 -7.93 1.22
C HIS A 188 11.95 -9.40 0.91
N ARG A 189 11.48 -9.67 -0.32
CA ARG A 189 10.94 -10.99 -0.68
C ARG A 189 12.01 -12.03 -0.99
N SER A 190 13.12 -11.64 -1.60
CA SER A 190 14.23 -12.56 -1.91
C SER A 190 15.21 -12.72 -0.75
N ARG A 191 15.10 -11.92 0.31
CA ARG A 191 16.04 -11.82 1.43
C ARG A 191 15.25 -11.92 2.74
N PRO A 192 15.07 -13.15 3.26
CA PRO A 192 14.17 -13.44 4.38
C PRO A 192 14.32 -12.54 5.61
N SER A 193 15.57 -12.17 5.92
CA SER A 193 15.93 -11.44 7.12
C SER A 193 15.77 -9.92 7.00
N VAL A 194 15.42 -9.36 5.85
CA VAL A 194 15.58 -7.92 5.56
C VAL A 194 14.24 -7.18 5.52
N LEU A 195 14.17 -6.08 6.29
CA LEU A 195 13.15 -5.05 6.25
C LEU A 195 13.80 -3.72 5.84
N VAL A 196 13.16 -2.97 4.95
CA VAL A 196 13.69 -1.70 4.47
C VAL A 196 12.65 -0.60 4.64
N GLN A 197 13.11 0.56 5.13
CA GLN A 197 12.36 1.79 5.14
C GLN A 197 13.15 2.89 4.42
N ASP A 198 12.56 3.49 3.39
CA ASP A 198 13.13 4.66 2.72
C ASP A 198 12.33 5.90 3.09
N ILE A 199 13.02 6.96 3.53
CA ILE A 199 12.43 8.26 3.85
C ILE A 199 13.01 9.30 2.91
N SER A 200 12.16 9.98 2.14
CA SER A 200 12.52 11.05 1.23
C SER A 200 11.79 12.33 1.65
N ILE A 201 12.56 13.37 1.96
CA ILE A 201 12.03 14.67 2.35
C ILE A 201 12.37 15.69 1.28
N SER A 202 11.37 16.42 0.80
CA SER A 202 11.51 17.45 -0.22
C SER A 202 11.11 18.80 0.37
N ASN A 203 12.07 19.73 0.43
CA ASN A 203 11.84 21.11 0.84
C ASN A 203 11.88 22.05 -0.37
N PRO A 204 10.72 22.39 -0.97
CA PRO A 204 10.65 23.36 -2.05
C PRO A 204 10.61 24.82 -1.56
N THR A 205 10.72 25.08 -0.25
CA THR A 205 10.62 26.44 0.28
C THR A 205 11.96 27.19 0.18
N GLY A 206 11.90 28.51 0.37
CA GLY A 206 13.08 29.37 0.44
C GLY A 206 13.80 29.33 1.79
N ASP A 207 13.22 28.67 2.80
CA ASP A 207 13.71 28.63 4.17
C ASP A 207 14.14 27.21 4.57
N PRO A 208 15.11 27.06 5.50
CA PRO A 208 15.46 25.75 6.01
C PRO A 208 14.32 25.17 6.86
N VAL A 209 14.19 23.85 6.80
CA VAL A 209 13.16 23.09 7.53
C VAL A 209 13.84 22.10 8.45
N THR A 210 13.40 22.06 9.70
CA THR A 210 13.88 21.09 10.69
C THR A 210 12.88 19.94 10.82
N VAL A 211 13.38 18.71 10.74
CA VAL A 211 12.58 17.50 10.91
C VAL A 211 13.21 16.63 12.00
N ASP A 212 12.39 16.18 12.94
CA ASP A 212 12.80 15.27 14.01
C ASP A 212 12.40 13.82 13.67
N PHE A 213 13.35 12.91 13.82
CA PHE A 213 13.18 11.48 13.63
C PHE A 213 13.06 10.78 14.97
N ASP A 214 12.02 9.96 15.12
CA ASP A 214 11.87 9.06 16.26
C ASP A 214 12.25 7.62 15.86
N GLN A 215 13.37 7.12 16.39
CA GLN A 215 13.86 5.75 16.17
C GLN A 215 13.91 4.98 17.51
N ILE A 216 12.76 4.45 17.89
CA ILE A 216 12.52 3.74 19.16
C ILE A 216 13.39 2.47 19.28
N GLY A 217 13.34 1.55 18.32
CA GLY A 217 14.09 0.28 18.39
C GLY A 217 13.63 -0.62 19.53
N ALA A 218 14.55 -1.12 20.36
CA ALA A 218 14.29 -2.17 21.37
C ALA A 218 13.72 -1.67 22.72
N SER A 219 13.28 -0.41 22.83
CA SER A 219 12.87 0.18 24.11
C SER A 219 11.71 -0.56 24.80
N GLY A 220 10.80 -1.18 24.03
CA GLY A 220 9.70 -2.00 24.55
C GLY A 220 10.07 -3.48 24.77
N TRP A 221 11.29 -3.90 24.43
CA TRP A 221 11.71 -5.30 24.49
C TRP A 221 12.41 -5.62 25.82
N THR A 222 11.62 -6.09 26.78
CA THR A 222 12.09 -6.46 28.11
C THR A 222 13.21 -7.51 28.06
N GLY A 223 14.35 -7.22 28.68
CA GLY A 223 15.51 -8.12 28.73
C GLY A 223 16.41 -8.08 27.49
N ALA A 224 16.13 -7.22 26.51
CA ALA A 224 16.98 -7.08 25.34
C ALA A 224 18.31 -6.38 25.66
N GLN A 225 19.40 -6.93 25.15
CA GLN A 225 20.72 -6.31 25.18
C GLN A 225 20.95 -5.56 23.88
N THR A 226 21.29 -4.28 23.97
CA THR A 226 21.50 -3.43 22.80
C THR A 226 22.93 -2.88 22.76
N LYS A 227 23.60 -2.96 21.61
CA LYS A 227 24.95 -2.44 21.37
C LYS A 227 25.00 -1.72 20.02
N THR A 228 25.63 -0.55 19.96
CA THR A 228 25.89 0.14 18.71
C THR A 228 27.25 -0.28 18.16
N LEU A 229 27.30 -0.62 16.88
CA LEU A 229 28.48 -1.10 16.17
C LEU A 229 28.69 -0.27 14.91
N GLN A 230 29.93 -0.24 14.44
CA GLN A 230 30.33 0.44 13.21
C GLN A 230 30.60 -0.56 12.11
N LEU A 231 30.11 -0.25 10.91
CA LEU A 231 30.41 -0.96 9.68
C LEU A 231 31.07 0.01 8.70
N ARG A 232 32.20 -0.40 8.11
CA ARG A 232 32.82 0.35 7.00
C ARG A 232 32.25 -0.18 5.69
N ASN A 233 31.48 0.66 5.00
CA ASN A 233 31.08 0.39 3.63
C ASN A 233 32.16 0.93 2.69
N GLY A 234 32.61 0.11 1.74
CA GLY A 234 33.66 0.48 0.78
C GLY A 234 33.29 1.66 -0.14
N ASN A 235 32.00 1.96 -0.32
CA ASN A 235 31.52 2.96 -1.27
C ASN A 235 30.95 4.25 -0.63
N GLU A 236 30.45 4.21 0.61
CA GLU A 236 29.68 5.34 1.17
C GLU A 236 30.06 5.75 2.62
N GLY A 237 31.15 5.19 3.16
CA GLY A 237 31.73 5.62 4.45
C GLY A 237 31.40 4.71 5.64
N VAL A 238 31.52 5.23 6.85
CA VAL A 238 31.29 4.49 8.10
C VAL A 238 29.85 4.67 8.55
N TYR A 239 29.13 3.56 8.72
CA TYR A 239 27.77 3.55 9.23
C TYR A 239 27.70 2.97 10.62
N ASN A 240 26.84 3.56 11.46
CA ASN A 240 26.48 2.99 12.74
C ASN A 240 25.22 2.13 12.58
N TYR A 241 25.22 0.96 13.21
CA TYR A 241 24.04 0.13 13.33
C TYR A 241 23.87 -0.33 14.78
N ARG A 242 22.62 -0.47 15.21
CA ARG A 242 22.23 -0.89 16.56
C ARG A 242 21.87 -2.36 16.50
N LEU A 243 22.59 -3.19 17.24
CA LEU A 243 22.34 -4.61 17.41
C LEU A 243 21.60 -4.84 18.73
N SER A 244 20.40 -5.39 18.67
CA SER A 244 19.57 -5.77 19.81
C SER A 244 19.34 -7.28 19.81
N THR A 245 19.59 -7.93 20.95
CA THR A 245 19.43 -9.39 21.11
C THR A 245 18.65 -9.69 22.36
N GLY A 246 17.81 -10.72 22.33
CA GLY A 246 17.02 -11.10 23.49
C GLY A 246 16.15 -12.32 23.25
N ILE A 247 15.30 -12.59 24.22
CA ILE A 247 14.33 -13.68 24.19
C ILE A 247 12.94 -13.07 23.99
N VAL A 248 12.12 -13.76 23.22
CA VAL A 248 10.72 -13.43 22.96
C VAL A 248 9.87 -14.59 23.48
N LEU A 249 8.89 -14.27 24.32
CA LEU A 249 7.99 -15.26 24.92
C LEU A 249 6.94 -15.70 23.89
N VAL A 250 6.68 -16.99 23.78
CA VAL A 250 5.60 -17.49 22.92
C VAL A 250 4.28 -17.46 23.71
N PRO A 251 3.24 -16.76 23.21
CA PRO A 251 1.92 -16.77 23.84
C PRO A 251 1.39 -18.20 24.02
N ASP A 252 0.69 -18.43 25.12
CA ASP A 252 0.05 -19.71 25.49
C ASP A 252 0.98 -20.92 25.64
N HIS A 253 2.30 -20.72 25.54
CA HIS A 253 3.32 -21.76 25.65
C HIS A 253 4.49 -21.31 26.54
N PRO A 254 4.36 -21.36 27.88
CA PRO A 254 5.35 -20.81 28.81
C PRO A 254 6.72 -21.50 28.74
N ASP A 255 6.77 -22.76 28.29
CA ASP A 255 8.00 -23.54 28.17
C ASP A 255 8.77 -23.26 26.86
N LEU A 256 8.13 -22.59 25.90
CA LEU A 256 8.69 -22.28 24.59
C LEU A 256 8.99 -20.79 24.47
N VAL A 257 10.22 -20.49 24.05
CA VAL A 257 10.66 -19.13 23.74
C VAL A 257 11.39 -19.10 22.41
N VAL A 258 11.53 -17.90 21.87
CA VAL A 258 12.29 -17.62 20.65
C VAL A 258 13.47 -16.73 20.98
N GLY A 259 14.68 -17.16 20.63
CA GLY A 259 15.85 -16.29 20.64
C GLY A 259 15.83 -15.41 19.39
N ALA A 260 16.05 -14.10 19.54
CA ALA A 260 16.05 -13.16 18.42
C ALA A 260 17.27 -12.22 18.47
N ALA A 261 17.77 -11.88 17.28
CA ALA A 261 18.79 -10.87 17.08
C ALA A 261 18.36 -9.94 15.93
N ILE A 262 18.46 -8.64 16.17
CA ILE A 262 18.00 -7.59 15.26
C ILE A 262 19.12 -6.56 15.11
N ALA A 263 19.51 -6.24 13.87
CA ALA A 263 20.36 -5.08 13.58
C ALA A 263 19.58 -4.04 12.79
N THR A 264 19.68 -2.77 13.16
CA THR A 264 19.07 -1.68 12.39
C THR A 264 20.06 -0.54 12.17
N ARG A 265 20.06 0.07 10.99
CA ARG A 265 20.88 1.26 10.70
C ARG A 265 20.46 2.40 11.62
N VAL A 266 21.41 3.05 12.28
CA VAL A 266 21.15 4.19 13.16
C VAL A 266 21.14 5.49 12.35
N ILE A 267 20.14 6.33 12.60
CA ILE A 267 20.14 7.72 12.12
C ILE A 267 21.04 8.55 13.05
N THR A 268 22.12 9.12 12.52
CA THR A 268 23.13 9.84 13.32
C THR A 268 22.58 11.13 13.94
N ASP A 269 21.80 11.89 13.17
CA ASP A 269 21.20 13.15 13.61
C ASP A 269 19.70 12.96 13.80
N THR A 270 19.24 12.97 15.05
CA THR A 270 17.80 12.88 15.39
C THR A 270 17.03 14.10 14.89
N THR A 271 17.69 15.25 14.81
CA THR A 271 17.14 16.51 14.31
C THR A 271 17.91 16.89 13.05
N LEU A 272 17.25 16.86 11.90
CA LEU A 272 17.87 17.13 10.61
C LEU A 272 17.38 18.48 10.06
N VAL A 273 18.33 19.34 9.69
CA VAL A 273 18.04 20.62 9.02
C VAL A 273 18.19 20.46 7.52
N ILE A 274 17.08 20.62 6.80
CA ILE A 274 16.98 20.46 5.35
C ILE A 274 17.06 21.83 4.69
N LYS A 275 18.03 21.97 3.79
CA LYS A 275 18.30 23.23 3.09
C LYS A 275 17.13 23.64 2.17
N PRO A 276 16.95 24.94 1.92
CA PRO A 276 16.02 25.44 0.91
C PRO A 276 16.21 24.77 -0.45
N ASN A 277 15.12 24.52 -1.18
CA ASN A 277 15.11 23.94 -2.53
C ASN A 277 15.93 22.63 -2.67
N SER A 278 15.93 21.80 -1.62
CA SER A 278 16.72 20.57 -1.59
C SER A 278 15.88 19.34 -1.25
N LYS A 279 16.43 18.17 -1.59
CA LYS A 279 15.86 16.87 -1.24
C LYS A 279 16.86 16.10 -0.40
N HIS A 280 16.37 15.46 0.65
CA HIS A 280 17.15 14.60 1.52
C HIS A 280 16.58 13.19 1.52
N LYS A 281 17.44 12.17 1.56
CA LYS A 281 17.04 10.76 1.60
C LYS A 281 17.72 10.02 2.74
N GLN A 282 16.97 9.15 3.40
CA GLN A 282 17.46 8.21 4.41
C GLN A 282 17.02 6.80 4.02
N HIS A 283 17.98 5.90 3.92
CA HIS A 283 17.74 4.48 3.63
C HIS A 283 18.03 3.66 4.88
N ILE A 284 16.99 3.12 5.51
CA ILE A 284 17.09 2.43 6.79
C ILE A 284 16.86 0.95 6.54
N VAL A 285 17.86 0.14 6.88
CA VAL A 285 17.82 -1.32 6.77
C VAL A 285 17.72 -1.91 8.17
N THR A 286 16.81 -2.85 8.35
CA THR A 286 16.71 -3.69 9.54
C THR A 286 16.84 -5.16 9.16
N VAL A 287 17.71 -5.88 9.84
CA VAL A 287 18.00 -7.30 9.65
C VAL A 287 17.57 -8.08 10.89
N VAL A 288 16.77 -9.13 10.70
CA VAL A 288 16.19 -9.94 11.78
C VAL A 288 16.55 -11.41 11.56
N HIS A 289 17.11 -12.06 12.59
CA HIS A 289 17.23 -13.52 12.67
C HIS A 289 16.68 -14.01 14.00
N TYR A 290 16.01 -15.16 13.97
CA TYR A 290 15.41 -15.75 15.16
C TYR A 290 15.40 -17.26 15.08
N THR A 291 15.26 -17.92 16.24
CA THR A 291 15.14 -19.38 16.32
C THR A 291 13.69 -19.84 16.13
N LYS A 292 13.48 -21.13 15.89
CA LYS A 292 12.17 -21.74 16.15
C LYS A 292 11.89 -21.74 17.66
N GLY A 293 10.63 -22.00 18.04
CA GLY A 293 10.26 -22.18 19.45
C GLY A 293 11.06 -23.32 20.08
N MET A 294 11.77 -23.02 21.17
CA MET A 294 12.66 -23.94 21.88
C MET A 294 12.73 -23.59 23.36
N THR A 295 13.49 -24.35 24.15
CA THR A 295 13.64 -24.04 25.58
C THR A 295 14.46 -22.76 25.80
N LYS A 296 14.31 -22.13 26.95
CA LYS A 296 15.04 -20.90 27.28
C LYS A 296 16.56 -21.04 27.20
N ALA A 297 17.10 -22.14 27.74
CA ALA A 297 18.54 -22.40 27.72
C ALA A 297 19.07 -22.59 26.28
N GLU A 298 18.32 -23.29 25.43
CA GLU A 298 18.67 -23.47 24.02
C GLU A 298 18.61 -22.13 23.26
N ALA A 299 17.58 -21.33 23.49
CA ALA A 299 17.44 -20.01 22.86
C ALA A 299 18.63 -19.11 23.22
N GLU A 300 19.00 -19.05 24.50
CA GLU A 300 20.18 -18.30 24.97
C GLU A 300 21.48 -18.79 24.34
N SER A 301 21.66 -20.11 24.21
CA SER A 301 22.82 -20.71 23.56
C SER A 301 22.92 -20.37 22.06
N ASN A 302 21.79 -20.08 21.39
CA ASN A 302 21.75 -19.75 19.96
C ASN A 302 21.99 -18.25 19.67
N ILE A 303 21.84 -17.36 20.66
CA ILE A 303 22.02 -15.90 20.48
C ILE A 303 23.37 -15.52 19.81
N PRO A 304 24.52 -16.12 20.17
CA PRO A 304 25.79 -15.82 19.51
C PRO A 304 25.81 -16.15 18.01
N GLU A 305 25.18 -17.26 17.61
CA GLU A 305 25.06 -17.65 16.20
C GLU A 305 24.13 -16.70 15.44
N LEU A 306 22.97 -16.36 16.03
CA LEU A 306 22.04 -15.38 15.46
C LEU A 306 22.73 -14.03 15.26
N THR A 307 23.51 -13.60 16.25
CA THR A 307 24.30 -12.36 16.18
C THR A 307 25.29 -12.39 15.02
N LYS A 308 25.95 -13.52 14.78
CA LYS A 308 26.86 -13.69 13.63
C LYS A 308 26.12 -13.58 12.31
N LYS A 309 24.95 -14.22 12.18
CA LYS A 309 24.10 -14.17 10.97
C LYS A 309 23.62 -12.74 10.69
N VAL A 310 23.10 -12.05 11.70
CA VAL A 310 22.64 -10.66 11.58
C VAL A 310 23.76 -9.73 11.13
N LYS A 311 24.96 -9.85 11.72
CA LYS A 311 26.10 -9.01 11.34
C LYS A 311 26.51 -9.23 9.88
N LYS A 312 26.57 -10.49 9.45
CA LYS A 312 26.91 -10.87 8.08
C LYS A 312 25.89 -10.31 7.09
N ASP A 313 24.61 -10.54 7.33
CA ASP A 313 23.54 -10.09 6.44
C ASP A 313 23.44 -8.55 6.41
N MET A 314 23.65 -7.89 7.55
CA MET A 314 23.72 -6.42 7.61
C MET A 314 24.88 -5.88 6.77
N GLU A 315 26.05 -6.49 6.85
CA GLU A 315 27.19 -6.12 6.02
C GLU A 315 26.92 -6.34 4.53
N GLU A 316 26.34 -7.48 4.16
CA GLU A 316 26.00 -7.79 2.78
C GLU A 316 24.99 -6.78 2.22
N VAL A 317 23.88 -6.53 2.93
CA VAL A 317 22.78 -5.68 2.45
C VAL A 317 23.19 -4.23 2.34
N MET A 318 23.98 -3.72 3.30
CA MET A 318 24.48 -2.34 3.25
C MET A 318 25.42 -2.09 2.05
N ASN A 319 26.01 -3.13 1.47
CA ASN A 319 26.84 -3.03 0.27
C ASN A 319 26.03 -3.13 -1.05
N ILE A 320 24.73 -3.41 -0.98
CA ILE A 320 23.84 -3.50 -2.15
C ILE A 320 23.30 -2.10 -2.47
N ASN A 321 23.20 -1.79 -3.77
CA ASN A 321 22.57 -0.56 -4.21
C ASN A 321 21.07 -0.53 -3.85
N GLU A 322 20.61 0.56 -3.23
CA GLU A 322 19.22 0.76 -2.79
C GLU A 322 18.18 0.46 -3.90
N LYS A 323 18.44 0.92 -5.13
CA LYS A 323 17.53 0.71 -6.28
C LYS A 323 17.53 -0.75 -6.74
N LEU A 324 18.66 -1.43 -6.63
CA LEU A 324 18.75 -2.86 -6.94
C LEU A 324 17.96 -3.67 -5.92
N LEU A 325 18.11 -3.36 -4.64
CA LEU A 325 17.39 -4.01 -3.54
C LEU A 325 15.87 -3.86 -3.73
N LEU A 326 15.40 -2.64 -4.02
CA LEU A 326 13.99 -2.40 -4.32
C LEU A 326 13.51 -3.18 -5.55
N ARG A 327 14.31 -3.19 -6.64
CA ARG A 327 13.96 -3.91 -7.87
C ARG A 327 13.86 -5.42 -7.66
N GLU A 328 14.77 -6.00 -6.87
CA GLU A 328 14.73 -7.43 -6.52
C GLU A 328 13.43 -7.78 -5.80
N HIS A 329 13.01 -6.96 -4.83
CA HIS A 329 11.74 -7.12 -4.12
C HIS A 329 10.53 -7.02 -5.05
N VAL A 330 10.40 -5.93 -5.81
CA VAL A 330 9.23 -5.69 -6.68
C VAL A 330 9.10 -6.77 -7.75
N LYS A 331 10.23 -7.22 -8.31
CA LYS A 331 10.23 -8.29 -9.33
C LYS A 331 9.59 -9.58 -8.82
N VAL A 332 9.74 -9.93 -7.53
CA VAL A 332 9.11 -11.12 -6.95
C VAL A 332 7.61 -10.94 -6.86
N TRP A 333 7.12 -9.79 -6.40
CA TRP A 333 5.69 -9.50 -6.39
C TRP A 333 5.09 -9.52 -7.80
N GLU A 334 5.78 -8.95 -8.79
CA GLU A 334 5.37 -9.06 -10.20
C GLU A 334 5.31 -10.51 -10.70
N GLN A 335 6.16 -11.42 -10.19
CA GLN A 335 6.06 -12.85 -10.52
C GLN A 335 4.84 -13.50 -9.86
N LEU A 336 4.60 -13.22 -8.58
CA LEU A 336 3.47 -13.78 -7.83
C LEU A 336 2.15 -13.39 -8.49
N TRP A 337 1.97 -12.10 -8.80
CA TRP A 337 0.74 -11.58 -9.43
C TRP A 337 0.50 -12.02 -10.87
N LYS A 338 1.37 -12.85 -11.48
CA LYS A 338 1.08 -13.47 -12.78
C LYS A 338 -0.10 -14.43 -12.71
N THR A 339 -0.19 -15.21 -11.63
CA THR A 339 -1.35 -16.05 -11.37
C THR A 339 -2.38 -15.21 -10.63
N GLY A 340 -3.65 -15.28 -11.02
CA GLY A 340 -4.63 -14.37 -10.46
C GLY A 340 -6.08 -14.78 -10.70
N PHE A 341 -6.96 -14.06 -10.01
CA PHE A 341 -8.40 -14.21 -10.09
C PHE A 341 -9.03 -12.83 -10.15
N SER A 342 -9.98 -12.62 -11.06
CA SER A 342 -10.83 -11.43 -11.05
C SER A 342 -12.30 -11.81 -11.21
N ILE A 343 -13.17 -10.95 -10.69
CA ILE A 343 -14.62 -11.12 -10.74
C ILE A 343 -15.25 -9.76 -11.01
N SER A 344 -16.26 -9.70 -11.89
CA SER A 344 -16.95 -8.43 -12.21
C SER A 344 -17.69 -7.89 -10.99
N ASP A 345 -17.62 -6.58 -10.73
CA ASP A 345 -18.14 -6.00 -9.49
C ASP A 345 -19.64 -6.18 -9.31
N SER A 346 -20.04 -6.44 -8.06
CA SER A 346 -21.43 -6.49 -7.64
C SER A 346 -21.73 -5.37 -6.64
N LYS A 347 -22.88 -4.72 -6.82
CA LYS A 347 -23.41 -3.69 -5.91
C LYS A 347 -24.26 -4.27 -4.78
N ALA A 348 -24.43 -5.60 -4.74
CA ALA A 348 -25.20 -6.24 -3.68
C ALA A 348 -24.48 -6.05 -2.33
N GLN A 349 -25.29 -5.88 -1.27
CA GLN A 349 -24.75 -5.73 0.08
C GLN A 349 -23.95 -6.99 0.46
N LYS A 350 -22.77 -6.79 1.06
CA LYS A 350 -21.81 -7.87 1.42
C LYS A 350 -21.22 -8.65 0.24
N ALA A 351 -21.42 -8.22 -1.01
CA ALA A 351 -20.75 -8.87 -2.13
C ALA A 351 -19.24 -8.71 -2.05
N ILE A 352 -18.52 -9.80 -2.29
CA ILE A 352 -17.06 -9.80 -2.38
C ILE A 352 -16.68 -9.33 -3.79
N ASN A 353 -15.89 -8.26 -3.85
CA ASN A 353 -15.40 -7.61 -5.07
C ASN A 353 -13.87 -7.65 -5.13
N GLY A 354 -13.29 -7.22 -6.26
CA GLY A 354 -11.86 -7.29 -6.53
C GLY A 354 -11.00 -6.71 -5.40
N GLY A 355 -11.38 -5.55 -4.85
CA GLY A 355 -10.65 -4.93 -3.75
C GLY A 355 -10.48 -5.82 -2.51
N LYS A 356 -11.55 -6.52 -2.09
CA LYS A 356 -11.49 -7.43 -0.93
C LYS A 356 -10.67 -8.69 -1.24
N ILE A 357 -10.78 -9.20 -2.46
CA ILE A 357 -10.05 -10.41 -2.90
C ILE A 357 -8.56 -10.11 -2.95
N ASN A 358 -8.17 -9.03 -3.62
CA ASN A 358 -6.77 -8.66 -3.81
C ASN A 358 -6.08 -8.32 -2.50
N THR A 359 -6.73 -7.57 -1.60
CA THR A 359 -6.17 -7.27 -0.27
C THR A 359 -6.02 -8.52 0.59
N THR A 360 -6.99 -9.43 0.57
CA THR A 360 -6.91 -10.69 1.31
C THR A 360 -5.77 -11.56 0.79
N ILE A 361 -5.65 -11.73 -0.53
CA ILE A 361 -4.52 -12.44 -1.16
C ILE A 361 -3.20 -11.78 -0.75
N TYR A 362 -3.09 -10.46 -0.85
CA TYR A 362 -1.90 -9.72 -0.44
C TYR A 362 -1.48 -10.03 1.00
N TYR A 363 -2.41 -9.95 1.97
CA TYR A 363 -2.10 -10.26 3.37
C TYR A 363 -1.69 -11.71 3.60
N VAL A 364 -2.37 -12.66 2.94
CA VAL A 364 -1.97 -14.07 2.97
C VAL A 364 -0.55 -14.23 2.44
N LEU A 365 -0.24 -13.65 1.28
CA LEU A 365 1.09 -13.74 0.71
C LEU A 365 2.13 -13.08 1.61
N CYS A 366 1.85 -11.93 2.23
CA CYS A 366 2.78 -11.27 3.16
C CYS A 366 3.19 -12.17 4.34
N ASN A 367 2.34 -13.12 4.70
CA ASN A 367 2.56 -14.08 5.77
C ASN A 367 3.14 -15.42 5.30
N VAL A 368 3.42 -15.59 4.00
CA VAL A 368 3.94 -16.84 3.43
C VAL A 368 5.30 -16.61 2.76
N PRO A 369 6.33 -17.42 3.08
CA PRO A 369 7.64 -17.34 2.43
C PRO A 369 7.58 -17.60 0.92
N ALA A 370 8.51 -17.03 0.16
CA ALA A 370 8.63 -17.24 -1.28
C ALA A 370 9.95 -17.98 -1.62
N PRO A 371 10.09 -19.27 -1.25
CA PRO A 371 11.36 -19.98 -1.27
C PRO A 371 11.96 -20.11 -2.68
N LEU A 372 11.17 -20.12 -3.76
CA LEU A 372 11.70 -20.11 -5.13
C LEU A 372 12.55 -18.87 -5.43
N HIS A 373 12.21 -17.75 -4.80
CA HIS A 373 12.81 -16.44 -5.00
C HIS A 373 13.87 -16.08 -3.96
N GLU A 374 14.00 -16.86 -2.87
CA GLU A 374 15.02 -16.62 -1.86
C GLU A 374 16.43 -16.85 -2.41
N ILE A 375 17.36 -15.97 -2.02
CA ILE A 375 18.77 -16.05 -2.41
C ILE A 375 19.47 -17.29 -1.82
N THR A 376 18.99 -17.76 -0.67
CA THR A 376 19.54 -18.90 0.06
C THR A 376 19.10 -20.25 -0.52
N THR A 377 18.08 -20.28 -1.38
CA THR A 377 17.53 -21.53 -1.91
C THR A 377 18.47 -22.16 -2.91
N THR A 378 18.80 -23.43 -2.67
CA THR A 378 19.66 -24.23 -3.54
C THR A 378 18.94 -24.63 -4.84
N LYS A 379 19.69 -25.02 -5.88
CA LYS A 379 19.09 -25.52 -7.13
C LYS A 379 18.24 -26.78 -6.90
N GLN A 380 18.68 -27.67 -6.00
CA GLN A 380 17.93 -28.88 -5.66
C GLN A 380 16.58 -28.55 -5.03
N GLN A 381 16.56 -27.69 -4.00
CA GLN A 381 15.31 -27.26 -3.35
C GLN A 381 14.36 -26.57 -4.35
N ARG A 382 14.90 -25.72 -5.25
CA ARG A 382 14.07 -25.12 -6.31
C ARG A 382 13.41 -26.19 -7.19
N ASN A 383 14.16 -27.21 -7.60
CA ASN A 383 13.61 -28.29 -8.43
C ASN A 383 12.55 -29.11 -7.69
N GLU A 384 12.74 -29.37 -6.39
CA GLU A 384 11.76 -30.06 -5.54
C GLU A 384 10.46 -29.27 -5.44
N ILE A 385 10.54 -27.95 -5.20
CA ILE A 385 9.38 -27.06 -5.16
C ILE A 385 8.66 -27.02 -6.53
N LEU A 386 9.42 -26.84 -7.61
CA LEU A 386 8.84 -26.80 -8.96
C LEU A 386 8.14 -28.10 -9.34
N LYS A 387 8.67 -29.26 -8.90
CA LYS A 387 8.03 -30.56 -9.14
C LYS A 387 6.63 -30.62 -8.53
N VAL A 388 6.47 -30.13 -7.29
CA VAL A 388 5.18 -30.09 -6.60
C VAL A 388 4.20 -29.12 -7.28
N LEU A 389 4.69 -27.94 -7.70
CA LEU A 389 3.86 -26.94 -8.38
C LEU A 389 3.38 -27.39 -9.77
N TYR A 390 4.21 -28.12 -10.52
CA TYR A 390 3.87 -28.59 -11.86
C TYR A 390 2.98 -29.83 -11.86
N TYR A 391 3.17 -30.71 -10.88
CA TYR A 391 2.43 -31.97 -10.77
C TYR A 391 1.87 -32.13 -9.36
N PRO A 392 0.86 -31.31 -8.99
CA PRO A 392 0.15 -31.50 -7.74
C PRO A 392 -0.65 -32.81 -7.81
N ASP A 393 -0.54 -33.67 -6.78
CA ASP A 393 -1.26 -34.95 -6.72
C ASP A 393 -2.79 -34.71 -6.67
N THR A 394 -3.26 -34.02 -5.62
CA THR A 394 -4.65 -33.60 -5.43
C THR A 394 -4.71 -32.21 -4.78
N CYS A 395 -5.43 -31.28 -5.40
CA CYS A 395 -5.75 -29.95 -4.86
C CYS A 395 -6.65 -29.23 -5.87
N TYR A 396 -7.86 -28.79 -5.59
CA TYR A 396 -8.55 -28.61 -4.31
C TYR A 396 -9.82 -29.47 -4.27
N ALA A 397 -10.18 -30.07 -3.12
CA ALA A 397 -11.27 -31.05 -3.00
C ALA A 397 -12.59 -30.52 -2.38
N GLY A 398 -12.73 -29.19 -2.22
CA GLY A 398 -13.88 -28.56 -1.55
C GLY A 398 -14.84 -27.79 -2.46
N HIS A 399 -15.73 -27.00 -1.85
CA HIS A 399 -16.62 -26.04 -2.54
C HIS A 399 -15.93 -24.69 -2.78
N SER A 400 -16.53 -23.84 -3.62
CA SER A 400 -16.00 -22.49 -3.86
C SER A 400 -15.85 -21.70 -2.56
N THR A 401 -14.66 -21.16 -2.30
CA THR A 401 -14.39 -20.34 -1.11
C THR A 401 -14.96 -18.92 -1.22
N LEU A 402 -15.49 -18.52 -2.37
CA LEU A 402 -16.10 -17.19 -2.56
C LEU A 402 -17.35 -16.97 -1.69
N GLN A 403 -18.00 -18.05 -1.22
CA GLN A 403 -19.17 -17.97 -0.36
C GLN A 403 -18.85 -18.19 1.14
N ALA A 404 -17.59 -18.45 1.48
CA ALA A 404 -17.18 -18.74 2.85
C ALA A 404 -16.85 -17.45 3.61
N GLU A 405 -17.85 -16.85 4.27
CA GLU A 405 -17.72 -15.54 4.96
C GLU A 405 -16.54 -15.47 5.94
N THR A 406 -16.23 -16.56 6.65
CA THR A 406 -15.13 -16.64 7.62
C THR A 406 -13.75 -16.45 6.99
N LEU A 407 -13.59 -16.68 5.69
CA LEU A 407 -12.33 -16.44 4.96
C LEU A 407 -12.16 -14.97 4.56
N TRP A 408 -13.23 -14.19 4.58
CA TRP A 408 -13.29 -12.81 4.08
C TRP A 408 -13.56 -11.79 5.18
N MET A 409 -13.19 -12.12 6.44
CA MET A 409 -13.34 -11.21 7.58
C MET A 409 -12.62 -9.88 7.33
N ASP A 410 -13.17 -8.79 7.86
CA ASP A 410 -12.51 -7.48 7.82
C ASP A 410 -11.30 -7.45 8.75
N VAL A 411 -10.23 -6.81 8.26
CA VAL A 411 -8.95 -6.72 8.95
C VAL A 411 -8.75 -5.29 9.43
N VAL A 412 -8.54 -5.14 10.73
CA VAL A 412 -8.38 -3.84 11.38
C VAL A 412 -6.96 -3.64 11.91
N ASP A 413 -6.32 -4.73 12.30
CA ASP A 413 -4.98 -4.76 12.89
C ASP A 413 -4.22 -6.03 12.44
N GLU A 414 -2.97 -6.16 12.90
CA GLU A 414 -2.08 -7.27 12.56
C GLU A 414 -2.56 -8.61 13.13
N ASP A 415 -3.24 -8.61 14.27
CA ASP A 415 -3.79 -9.83 14.87
C ASP A 415 -4.96 -10.38 14.03
N HIS A 416 -5.84 -9.50 13.53
CA HIS A 416 -6.89 -9.86 12.57
C HIS A 416 -6.29 -10.42 11.28
N ILE A 417 -5.21 -9.82 10.76
CA ILE A 417 -4.47 -10.34 9.62
C ILE A 417 -3.98 -11.76 9.91
N ALA A 418 -3.29 -11.97 11.03
CA ALA A 418 -2.77 -13.29 11.41
C ALA A 418 -3.88 -14.35 11.54
N ARG A 419 -5.06 -13.98 12.07
CA ARG A 419 -6.24 -14.86 12.15
C ARG A 419 -6.78 -15.22 10.77
N VAL A 420 -6.98 -14.25 9.88
CA VAL A 420 -7.46 -14.48 8.50
C VAL A 420 -6.50 -15.41 7.77
N VAL A 421 -5.19 -15.13 7.83
CA VAL A 421 -4.18 -15.98 7.19
C VAL A 421 -4.20 -17.40 7.75
N THR A 422 -4.23 -17.54 9.08
CA THR A 422 -4.28 -18.87 9.70
C THR A 422 -5.50 -19.66 9.25
N THR A 423 -6.65 -19.00 9.11
CA THR A 423 -7.91 -19.61 8.64
C THR A 423 -7.81 -20.05 7.19
N TRP A 424 -7.22 -19.23 6.31
CA TRP A 424 -6.94 -19.60 4.92
C TRP A 424 -6.01 -20.81 4.83
N MET A 425 -4.87 -20.78 5.52
CA MET A 425 -3.88 -21.84 5.48
C MET A 425 -4.47 -23.18 5.96
N ILE A 426 -5.21 -23.18 7.08
CA ILE A 426 -5.89 -24.38 7.59
C ILE A 426 -6.93 -24.90 6.60
N THR A 427 -7.70 -23.99 5.97
CA THR A 427 -8.74 -24.38 5.01
C THR A 427 -8.14 -25.05 3.78
N LEU A 428 -7.08 -24.46 3.20
CA LEU A 428 -6.41 -25.03 2.03
C LEU A 428 -5.77 -26.38 2.35
N GLU A 429 -5.07 -26.49 3.48
CA GLU A 429 -4.46 -27.75 3.95
C GLU A 429 -5.52 -28.85 4.12
N LYS A 430 -6.64 -28.55 4.78
CA LYS A 430 -7.74 -29.51 5.02
C LYS A 430 -8.46 -29.94 3.74
N GLN A 431 -8.41 -29.14 2.68
CA GLN A 431 -9.08 -29.40 1.40
C GLN A 431 -8.13 -30.01 0.36
N GLY A 432 -7.07 -30.69 0.81
CA GLY A 432 -6.15 -31.46 -0.04
C GLY A 432 -4.92 -30.71 -0.50
N CYS A 433 -4.86 -29.39 -0.37
CA CYS A 433 -3.76 -28.57 -0.91
C CYS A 433 -2.50 -28.52 -0.01
N SER A 434 -2.32 -29.45 0.93
CA SER A 434 -1.20 -29.43 1.88
C SER A 434 0.18 -29.42 1.19
N GLY A 435 0.37 -30.24 0.14
CA GLY A 435 1.63 -30.30 -0.60
C GLY A 435 1.96 -29.01 -1.36
N ILE A 436 0.98 -28.45 -2.09
CA ILE A 436 1.19 -27.21 -2.84
C ILE A 436 1.38 -26.01 -1.90
N VAL A 437 0.65 -25.95 -0.78
CA VAL A 437 0.80 -24.88 0.22
C VAL A 437 2.21 -24.86 0.83
N GLN A 438 2.85 -26.02 1.01
CA GLN A 438 4.24 -26.11 1.50
C GLN A 438 5.28 -25.57 0.50
N SER A 439 4.90 -25.40 -0.77
CA SER A 439 5.76 -24.82 -1.81
C SER A 439 5.97 -23.31 -1.67
N GLY A 440 5.29 -22.66 -0.71
CA GLY A 440 5.40 -21.25 -0.41
C GLY A 440 4.37 -20.39 -1.14
N ALA A 441 4.70 -19.11 -1.34
CA ALA A 441 3.77 -18.08 -1.80
C ALA A 441 3.07 -18.43 -3.13
N GLU A 442 3.80 -18.99 -4.09
CA GLU A 442 3.30 -19.43 -5.39
C GLU A 442 2.26 -20.54 -5.25
N GLY A 443 2.57 -21.53 -4.40
CA GLY A 443 1.68 -22.66 -4.17
C GLY A 443 0.44 -22.29 -3.37
N VAL A 444 0.58 -21.40 -2.39
CA VAL A 444 -0.56 -20.82 -1.65
C VAL A 444 -1.45 -20.02 -2.58
N LEU A 445 -0.89 -19.14 -3.42
CA LEU A 445 -1.66 -18.37 -4.40
C LEU A 445 -2.43 -19.29 -5.35
N GLN A 446 -1.74 -20.30 -5.90
CA GLN A 446 -2.37 -21.27 -6.78
C GLN A 446 -3.50 -22.03 -6.07
N ALA A 447 -3.29 -22.48 -4.84
CA ALA A 447 -4.34 -23.14 -4.04
C ALA A 447 -5.54 -22.21 -3.77
N MET A 448 -5.31 -20.93 -3.49
CA MET A 448 -6.39 -19.95 -3.33
C MET A 448 -7.18 -19.78 -4.62
N VAL A 449 -6.50 -19.57 -5.76
CA VAL A 449 -7.13 -19.43 -7.08
C VAL A 449 -7.96 -20.66 -7.45
N LEU A 450 -7.45 -21.86 -7.19
CA LEU A 450 -8.20 -23.10 -7.38
C LEU A 450 -9.45 -23.14 -6.48
N SER A 451 -9.30 -22.77 -5.22
CA SER A 451 -10.41 -22.77 -4.25
C SER A 451 -11.53 -21.79 -4.62
N PHE A 452 -11.24 -20.68 -5.29
CA PHE A 452 -12.28 -19.73 -5.72
C PHE A 452 -13.20 -20.34 -6.77
N GLY A 453 -12.65 -21.17 -7.66
CA GLY A 453 -13.39 -21.85 -8.72
C GLY A 453 -13.98 -23.19 -8.32
N ALA A 454 -13.59 -23.75 -7.17
CA ALA A 454 -13.71 -25.19 -6.90
C ALA A 454 -13.04 -26.01 -8.03
N LEU A 455 -11.84 -25.57 -8.42
CA LEU A 455 -11.01 -26.26 -9.41
C LEU A 455 -10.23 -27.39 -8.71
N GLU A 456 -10.44 -28.62 -9.14
CA GLU A 456 -9.85 -29.81 -8.53
C GLU A 456 -8.81 -30.41 -9.49
N PHE A 457 -7.53 -30.39 -9.09
CA PHE A 457 -6.51 -31.23 -9.73
C PHE A 457 -6.73 -32.68 -9.34
N LYS A 458 -6.87 -33.50 -10.36
CA LYS A 458 -6.76 -34.96 -10.29
C LYS A 458 -5.54 -35.39 -11.08
N ASN A 459 -5.13 -36.65 -10.90
CA ASN A 459 -3.93 -37.23 -11.52
C ASN A 459 -3.80 -37.01 -13.05
N GLN A 460 -4.90 -36.78 -13.77
CA GLN A 460 -4.90 -36.69 -15.23
C GLN A 460 -5.62 -35.46 -15.81
N HIS A 461 -6.35 -34.69 -15.00
CA HIS A 461 -7.12 -33.55 -15.48
C HIS A 461 -7.36 -32.51 -14.38
N LEU A 462 -7.68 -31.29 -14.81
CA LEU A 462 -8.20 -30.21 -13.99
C LEU A 462 -9.71 -30.13 -14.23
N GLU A 463 -10.53 -30.32 -13.20
CA GLU A 463 -11.98 -30.19 -13.30
C GLU A 463 -12.48 -28.92 -12.62
N LEU A 464 -13.49 -28.28 -13.22
CA LEU A 464 -14.23 -27.17 -12.60
C LEU A 464 -15.50 -27.72 -11.95
N LYS A 465 -15.48 -27.89 -10.64
CA LYS A 465 -16.58 -28.51 -9.88
C LYS A 465 -17.54 -27.46 -9.34
N ARG A 466 -18.17 -26.73 -10.24
CA ARG A 466 -19.08 -25.62 -9.87
C ARG A 466 -20.47 -25.81 -10.43
N HIS A 467 -21.48 -25.53 -9.60
CA HIS A 467 -22.87 -25.60 -10.04
C HIS A 467 -23.18 -24.40 -10.97
N PRO A 468 -23.81 -24.60 -12.15
CA PRO A 468 -24.11 -23.52 -13.09
C PRO A 468 -24.88 -22.34 -12.48
N LYS A 469 -25.81 -22.62 -11.54
CA LYS A 469 -26.53 -21.58 -10.75
C LYS A 469 -25.62 -20.61 -9.98
N GLU A 470 -24.38 -20.99 -9.69
CA GLU A 470 -23.43 -20.11 -8.99
C GLU A 470 -22.66 -19.19 -9.95
N LEU A 471 -22.73 -19.44 -11.26
CA LEU A 471 -22.05 -18.67 -12.30
C LEU A 471 -22.92 -17.49 -12.77
N HIS A 472 -23.10 -16.52 -11.89
CA HIS A 472 -23.93 -15.33 -12.11
C HIS A 472 -23.10 -14.03 -12.25
N ARG A 473 -21.78 -14.14 -12.28
CA ARG A 473 -20.83 -13.03 -12.49
C ARG A 473 -19.75 -13.46 -13.46
N ASP A 474 -19.14 -12.50 -14.12
CA ASP A 474 -17.98 -12.75 -14.95
C ASP A 474 -16.80 -13.06 -14.04
N ILE A 475 -16.10 -14.16 -14.34
CA ILE A 475 -15.01 -14.66 -13.53
C ILE A 475 -13.84 -14.98 -14.45
N PHE A 476 -12.64 -14.57 -14.06
CA PHE A 476 -11.45 -14.80 -14.85
C PHE A 476 -10.35 -15.37 -13.98
N PHE A 477 -9.90 -16.57 -14.32
CA PHE A 477 -8.74 -17.24 -13.77
C PHE A 477 -7.58 -17.08 -14.74
N HIS A 478 -6.47 -16.55 -14.24
CA HIS A 478 -5.30 -16.24 -15.04
C HIS A 478 -4.12 -17.09 -14.59
N ARG A 479 -3.44 -17.71 -15.57
CA ARG A 479 -2.20 -18.48 -15.40
C ARG A 479 -2.27 -19.51 -14.27
N ILE A 480 -3.29 -20.36 -14.30
CA ILE A 480 -3.28 -21.57 -13.47
C ILE A 480 -2.18 -22.48 -14.01
N ASN A 481 -1.22 -22.84 -13.17
CA ASN A 481 -0.12 -23.71 -13.55
C ASN A 481 -0.62 -25.17 -13.67
N TYR A 482 -0.41 -25.80 -14.84
CA TYR A 482 -0.96 -27.13 -15.11
C TYR A 482 0.01 -28.02 -15.90
N GLY A 483 0.82 -28.81 -15.21
CA GLY A 483 1.91 -29.56 -15.82
C GLY A 483 3.19 -28.73 -15.91
N ASN A 484 4.14 -29.16 -16.74
CA ASN A 484 5.42 -28.50 -16.84
C ASN A 484 5.29 -27.24 -17.70
N ASN A 485 5.31 -26.06 -17.06
CA ASN A 485 5.39 -24.76 -17.75
C ASN A 485 4.18 -24.44 -18.64
N THR A 486 3.07 -25.14 -18.44
CA THR A 486 1.79 -24.88 -19.10
C THR A 486 0.93 -24.02 -18.20
N HIS A 487 0.31 -23.00 -18.78
CA HIS A 487 -0.54 -22.06 -18.06
C HIS A 487 -1.93 -22.02 -18.69
N VAL A 488 -2.95 -22.30 -17.88
CA VAL A 488 -4.36 -22.34 -18.30
C VAL A 488 -5.03 -21.05 -17.83
N ASN A 489 -5.77 -20.42 -18.75
CA ASN A 489 -6.69 -19.35 -18.44
C ASN A 489 -8.12 -19.85 -18.62
N ILE A 490 -8.99 -19.53 -17.65
CA ILE A 490 -10.40 -19.90 -17.66
C ILE A 490 -11.21 -18.62 -17.48
N SER A 491 -12.13 -18.35 -18.39
CA SER A 491 -13.04 -17.21 -18.31
C SER A 491 -14.47 -17.71 -18.31
N VAL A 492 -15.25 -17.25 -17.34
CA VAL A 492 -16.71 -17.41 -17.30
C VAL A 492 -17.29 -16.06 -17.64
N ILE A 493 -18.06 -15.97 -18.73
CA ILE A 493 -18.72 -14.74 -19.17
C ILE A 493 -20.23 -14.97 -19.14
N VAL A 494 -20.95 -14.15 -18.39
CA VAL A 494 -22.40 -14.21 -18.30
C VAL A 494 -22.99 -13.37 -19.42
N GLY A 495 -23.68 -14.03 -20.35
CA GLY A 495 -24.36 -13.37 -21.47
C GLY A 495 -25.59 -12.58 -21.04
N GLU A 496 -26.15 -11.79 -21.96
CA GLU A 496 -27.40 -11.04 -21.74
C GLU A 496 -28.60 -11.94 -21.40
N ASP A 497 -28.55 -13.22 -21.80
CA ASP A 497 -29.55 -14.23 -21.47
C ASP A 497 -29.34 -14.88 -20.09
N ASN A 498 -28.44 -14.33 -19.27
CA ASN A 498 -28.01 -14.85 -17.97
C ASN A 498 -27.41 -16.28 -18.03
N LYS A 499 -26.94 -16.72 -19.20
CA LYS A 499 -26.20 -17.98 -19.30
C LYS A 499 -24.72 -17.73 -19.20
N ALA A 500 -24.06 -18.55 -18.39
CA ALA A 500 -22.62 -18.56 -18.25
C ALA A 500 -21.97 -19.34 -19.40
N ASN A 501 -21.14 -18.65 -20.18
CA ASN A 501 -20.30 -19.25 -21.21
C ASN A 501 -18.89 -19.43 -20.66
N LEU A 502 -18.32 -20.63 -20.84
CA LEU A 502 -16.97 -20.96 -20.39
C LEU A 502 -16.01 -20.92 -21.57
N TYR A 503 -14.91 -20.19 -21.39
CA TYR A 503 -13.80 -20.11 -22.33
C TYR A 503 -12.54 -20.61 -21.65
N VAL A 504 -11.80 -21.48 -22.34
CA VAL A 504 -10.53 -22.02 -21.85
C VAL A 504 -9.48 -21.79 -22.91
N SER A 505 -8.32 -21.27 -22.51
CA SER A 505 -7.19 -20.99 -23.41
C SER A 505 -5.87 -21.28 -22.72
N LEU A 506 -4.82 -21.47 -23.52
CA LEU A 506 -3.47 -21.68 -23.01
C LEU A 506 -2.60 -20.46 -23.28
N ASP A 507 -1.95 -19.96 -22.24
CA ASP A 507 -0.93 -18.91 -22.36
C ASP A 507 0.39 -19.46 -22.92
N ARG A 508 0.70 -20.70 -22.52
CA ARG A 508 1.87 -21.48 -22.90
C ARG A 508 1.53 -22.94 -22.72
N ASN A 509 2.07 -23.80 -23.59
CA ASN A 509 1.93 -25.24 -23.46
C ASN A 509 3.23 -25.98 -23.79
N ASP A 510 3.45 -27.12 -23.14
CA ASP A 510 4.54 -28.07 -23.41
C ASP A 510 4.11 -29.25 -24.28
N LYS A 511 2.80 -29.53 -24.35
CA LYS A 511 2.18 -30.62 -25.11
C LYS A 511 0.76 -30.25 -25.56
N PRO A 512 0.09 -31.04 -26.41
CA PRO A 512 -1.32 -30.81 -26.71
C PRO A 512 -2.19 -31.06 -25.48
N TYR A 513 -3.06 -30.10 -25.16
CA TYR A 513 -4.07 -30.21 -24.12
C TYR A 513 -5.45 -30.11 -24.75
N TYR A 514 -6.43 -30.71 -24.08
CA TYR A 514 -7.80 -30.77 -24.56
C TYR A 514 -8.75 -30.37 -23.44
N ALA A 515 -9.87 -29.76 -23.82
CA ALA A 515 -11.00 -29.49 -22.94
C ALA A 515 -12.22 -30.28 -23.42
N CYS A 516 -13.05 -30.70 -22.49
CA CYS A 516 -14.31 -31.37 -22.76
C CYS A 516 -15.39 -30.81 -21.82
N ASP A 517 -16.64 -31.11 -22.11
CA ASP A 517 -17.77 -30.78 -21.26
C ASP A 517 -17.88 -31.71 -20.04
N ALA A 518 -18.92 -31.52 -19.22
CA ALA A 518 -19.12 -32.32 -18.01
C ALA A 518 -19.29 -33.80 -18.35
N GLY A 519 -18.27 -34.60 -18.04
CA GLY A 519 -18.24 -36.03 -18.34
C GLY A 519 -17.61 -36.40 -19.69
N CYS A 520 -17.08 -35.42 -20.44
CA CYS A 520 -16.53 -35.60 -21.79
C CYS A 520 -17.46 -36.44 -22.70
N VAL A 521 -18.75 -36.10 -22.73
CA VAL A 521 -19.73 -36.82 -23.55
C VAL A 521 -19.46 -36.54 -25.02
N ASP A 522 -19.15 -35.29 -25.33
CA ASP A 522 -18.69 -34.87 -26.64
C ASP A 522 -17.17 -35.06 -26.79
N ALA A 523 -16.74 -35.15 -28.05
CA ALA A 523 -15.32 -35.31 -28.36
C ALA A 523 -14.51 -34.11 -27.81
N PRO A 524 -13.38 -34.37 -27.12
CA PRO A 524 -12.59 -33.31 -26.52
C PRO A 524 -11.98 -32.39 -27.58
N ILE A 525 -12.04 -31.09 -27.34
CA ILE A 525 -11.55 -30.04 -28.23
C ILE A 525 -10.11 -29.69 -27.83
N GLN A 526 -9.20 -29.72 -28.80
CA GLN A 526 -7.82 -29.31 -28.55
C GLN A 526 -7.74 -27.81 -28.27
N LEU A 527 -7.11 -27.45 -27.15
CA LEU A 527 -6.84 -26.07 -26.77
C LEU A 527 -5.68 -25.51 -27.60
N ARG A 528 -5.76 -24.22 -27.91
CA ARG A 528 -4.74 -23.47 -28.64
C ARG A 528 -4.18 -22.34 -27.81
#